data_AF-A0A2E3ZVD5-F1
#
_entry.id   AF-A0A2E3ZVD5-F1
#
_cell.length_a   1.000
_cell.length_b   1.000
_cell.length_c   1.000
_cell.angle_alpha   90.00
_cell.angle_beta   90.00
_cell.angle_gamma   90.00
#
_symmetry.space_group_name_H-M   'P 1'
#
loop_
_entity.id
_entity.type
_entity.pdbx_description
1 polymer ?
#
loop_
_entity_poly.entity_id
_entity_poly.type
_entity_poly.pdbx_seq_one_letter_code
_entity_poly.pdbx_strand_id
1 'polypeptide(L)'
;MSFDKILTLQQILISENNFIAKYSEKTLIENAGRKIGEFLFKNFKGKNFFFICGTGNNGKDGKIAANYLKKKKITNEVYDIGKFGKIKNFSSLTKNYDILVDCVFGTGLNREITGIYKHIIDNINNSNKNIISVDIPSGIECDTGKVLGCAVNADLTLCMGFFKPAHFLIPSKKFCGEKKIIKLNLKIPKNSEPKIFLNSSKIYKYLPRFDIDSNKYDKGHVLVIGGEMAGASRMVALSARKIGCGLSTIGILEEHLKYYSGVETGTIVKIIDKNIIKKKSVLVVGPGLGKNFDYKLVLNFVKNFEGPIVIDADAISMFKTKKQLLYKLLMKKKNVVLTPHEAEFRRLFKNRKKSKIFECLNAVKLICNTILFKGNDTVIGFKDNSVWINDNAKNSLATAGTGDILCGLISGLIAQKMKFKKAVLAAVFIHGELSQIKKNLTAEDFISSIPEIFSRLKNNN
;
A
#
# COMPACT_ATOMS: atom_id res chain seq x y z
N MET A 1 17.84 2.41 -11.12
CA MET A 1 16.74 3.11 -10.40
C MET A 1 16.21 2.24 -9.26
N SER A 2 16.31 2.74 -8.02
CA SER A 2 15.79 2.10 -6.80
C SER A 2 14.32 2.49 -6.53
N PHE A 3 13.58 1.61 -5.86
CA PHE A 3 12.27 1.95 -5.30
C PHE A 3 12.44 2.89 -4.10
N ASP A 4 11.46 3.74 -3.88
CA ASP A 4 11.48 4.70 -2.78
C ASP A 4 11.33 3.94 -1.45
N LYS A 5 12.18 4.27 -0.48
CA LYS A 5 12.19 3.64 0.83
C LYS A 5 11.31 4.40 1.80
N ILE A 6 10.69 3.65 2.69
CA ILE A 6 9.92 4.15 3.82
C ILE A 6 10.69 3.72 5.07
N LEU A 7 10.86 4.62 6.04
CA LEU A 7 11.56 4.31 7.28
C LEU A 7 10.62 4.47 8.48
N THR A 8 10.76 3.55 9.43
CA THR A 8 10.14 3.63 10.75
C THR A 8 10.78 4.74 11.58
N LEU A 9 10.11 5.18 12.64
CA LEU A 9 10.62 6.17 13.59
C LEU A 9 12.00 5.77 14.11
N GLN A 10 12.17 4.51 14.53
CA GLN A 10 13.44 4.03 15.06
C GLN A 10 14.57 4.14 14.02
N GLN A 11 14.30 3.82 12.76
CA GLN A 11 15.28 3.92 11.69
C GLN A 11 15.61 5.38 11.34
N ILE A 12 14.65 6.29 11.44
CA ILE A 12 14.86 7.73 11.26
C ILE A 12 15.75 8.27 12.38
N LEU A 13 15.46 7.95 13.64
CA LEU A 13 16.28 8.36 14.78
C LEU A 13 17.72 7.88 14.65
N ILE A 14 17.95 6.64 14.18
CA ILE A 14 19.32 6.15 13.91
C ILE A 14 19.98 6.98 12.79
N SER A 15 19.24 7.30 11.72
CA SER A 15 19.75 8.11 10.61
C SER A 15 20.14 9.52 11.05
N GLU A 16 19.29 10.16 11.85
CA GLU A 16 19.50 11.50 12.40
C GLU A 16 20.64 11.50 13.41
N ASN A 17 20.70 10.54 14.34
CA ASN A 17 21.80 10.44 15.30
C ASN A 17 23.16 10.25 14.62
N ASN A 18 23.23 9.47 13.54
CA ASN A 18 24.44 9.34 12.75
C ASN A 18 24.84 10.66 12.06
N PHE A 19 23.87 11.46 11.63
CA PHE A 19 24.13 12.79 11.09
C PHE A 19 24.60 13.75 12.18
N ILE A 20 23.90 13.76 13.33
CA ILE A 20 24.20 14.62 14.48
C ILE A 20 25.61 14.34 15.02
N ALA A 21 25.98 13.07 15.16
CA ALA A 21 27.32 12.67 15.60
C ALA A 21 28.44 13.15 14.67
N LYS A 22 28.14 13.32 13.38
CA LYS A 22 29.11 13.84 12.39
C LYS A 22 29.09 15.37 12.28
N TYR A 23 27.95 15.98 12.52
CA TYR A 23 27.73 17.41 12.36
C TYR A 23 27.18 17.99 13.67
N SER A 24 25.90 18.37 13.72
CA SER A 24 25.21 18.75 14.95
C SER A 24 23.69 18.70 14.73
N GLU A 25 22.93 18.66 15.82
CA GLU A 25 21.46 18.81 15.77
C GLU A 25 21.06 20.17 15.18
N LYS A 26 21.75 21.24 15.57
CA LYS A 26 21.53 22.59 15.06
C LYS A 26 21.64 22.63 13.53
N THR A 27 22.68 22.01 12.96
CA THR A 27 22.87 21.93 11.51
C THR A 27 21.75 21.18 10.80
N LEU A 28 21.23 20.10 11.41
CA LEU A 28 20.11 19.36 10.84
C LEU A 28 18.84 20.22 10.77
N ILE A 29 18.50 20.89 11.87
CA ILE A 29 17.33 21.78 11.98
C ILE A 29 17.46 22.97 11.02
N GLU A 30 18.65 23.60 10.95
CA GLU A 30 18.91 24.70 10.01
C GLU A 30 18.75 24.25 8.55
N ASN A 31 19.25 23.07 8.21
CA ASN A 31 19.09 22.51 6.87
C ASN A 31 17.62 22.17 6.56
N ALA A 32 16.91 21.56 7.51
CA ALA A 32 15.50 21.22 7.38
C ALA A 32 14.63 22.45 7.15
N GLY A 33 14.72 23.44 8.05
CA GLY A 33 13.99 24.70 7.93
C GLY A 33 14.29 25.45 6.63
N ARG A 34 15.57 25.55 6.25
CA ARG A 34 15.95 26.16 4.97
C ARG A 34 15.34 25.43 3.78
N LYS A 35 15.35 24.09 3.78
CA LYS A 35 14.78 23.28 2.69
C LYS A 35 13.26 23.42 2.57
N ILE A 36 12.55 23.57 3.69
CA ILE A 36 11.13 23.92 3.69
C ILE A 36 10.93 25.30 3.06
N GLY A 37 11.67 26.32 3.52
CA GLY A 37 11.58 27.68 2.98
C GLY A 37 11.88 27.75 1.48
N GLU A 38 12.92 27.03 1.00
CA GLU A 38 13.26 26.90 -0.43
C GLU A 38 12.12 26.28 -1.23
N PHE A 39 11.51 25.21 -0.71
CA PHE A 39 10.40 24.54 -1.36
C PHE A 39 9.17 25.45 -1.46
N LEU A 40 8.79 26.12 -0.37
CA LEU A 40 7.64 27.03 -0.35
C LEU A 40 7.86 28.21 -1.31
N PHE A 41 9.03 28.86 -1.24
CA PHE A 41 9.39 29.97 -2.13
C PHE A 41 9.31 29.60 -3.61
N LYS A 42 9.77 28.40 -3.98
CA LYS A 42 9.80 27.95 -5.38
C LYS A 42 8.41 27.60 -5.91
N ASN A 43 7.58 26.91 -5.12
CA ASN A 43 6.36 26.27 -5.61
C ASN A 43 5.08 27.08 -5.35
N PHE A 44 5.10 28.04 -4.42
CA PHE A 44 3.93 28.83 -4.03
C PHE A 44 4.19 30.33 -4.20
N LYS A 45 4.49 30.73 -5.44
CA LYS A 45 4.78 32.12 -5.79
C LYS A 45 3.57 33.02 -5.51
N GLY A 46 3.83 34.18 -4.90
CA GLY A 46 2.80 35.17 -4.59
C GLY A 46 1.85 34.78 -3.45
N LYS A 47 2.15 33.71 -2.70
CA LYS A 47 1.36 33.28 -1.54
C LYS A 47 1.99 33.77 -0.24
N ASN A 48 1.13 34.08 0.73
CA ASN A 48 1.51 34.48 2.08
C ASN A 48 1.30 33.32 3.06
N PHE A 49 2.21 33.18 4.02
CA PHE A 49 2.26 32.00 4.90
C PHE A 49 2.07 32.34 6.37
N PHE A 50 1.25 31.57 7.07
CA PHE A 50 1.13 31.62 8.52
C PHE A 50 1.62 30.31 9.13
N PHE A 51 2.76 30.36 9.82
CA PHE A 51 3.37 29.19 10.45
C PHE A 51 2.83 29.02 11.87
N ILE A 52 2.32 27.83 12.19
CA ILE A 52 1.95 27.45 13.55
C ILE A 52 3.02 26.50 14.09
N CYS A 53 3.87 27.00 14.99
CA CYS A 53 5.07 26.29 15.45
C CYS A 53 4.91 25.78 16.89
N GLY A 54 5.13 24.48 17.08
CA GLY A 54 5.20 23.85 18.39
C GLY A 54 6.53 24.10 19.11
N THR A 55 6.69 23.49 20.29
CA THR A 55 7.89 23.65 21.14
C THR A 55 9.06 22.74 20.74
N GLY A 56 8.80 21.70 19.95
CA GLY A 56 9.81 20.72 19.50
C GLY A 56 10.56 21.12 18.23
N ASN A 57 11.35 20.19 17.68
CA ASN A 57 12.18 20.43 16.50
C ASN A 57 11.35 20.78 15.25
N ASN A 58 10.16 20.18 15.07
CA ASN A 58 9.28 20.55 13.94
C ASN A 58 8.90 22.05 13.97
N GLY A 59 8.69 22.62 15.17
CA GLY A 59 8.42 24.04 15.33
C GLY A 59 9.65 24.91 15.08
N LYS A 60 10.86 24.43 15.41
CA LYS A 60 12.12 25.11 15.06
C LYS A 60 12.33 25.12 13.55
N ASP A 61 12.04 24.03 12.86
CA ASP A 61 12.11 23.94 11.39
C ASP A 61 11.20 25.00 10.74
N GLY A 62 9.95 25.11 11.22
CA GLY A 62 9.00 26.13 10.77
C GLY A 62 9.49 27.57 10.99
N LYS A 63 10.06 27.87 12.17
CA LYS A 63 10.63 29.21 12.48
C LYS A 63 11.77 29.57 11.53
N ILE A 64 12.65 28.61 11.19
CA ILE A 64 13.75 28.83 10.26
C ILE A 64 13.23 28.99 8.82
N ALA A 65 12.23 28.21 8.42
CA ALA A 65 11.59 28.34 7.11
C ALA A 65 10.94 29.73 6.93
N ALA A 66 10.23 30.21 7.94
CA ALA A 66 9.65 31.56 7.98
C ALA A 66 10.73 32.65 7.84
N ASN A 67 11.85 32.53 8.56
CA ASN A 67 12.97 33.46 8.43
C ASN A 67 13.60 33.43 7.02
N TYR A 68 13.71 32.26 6.40
CA TYR A 68 14.16 32.13 5.02
C TYR A 68 13.24 32.91 4.06
N LEU A 69 11.92 32.74 4.19
CA LEU A 69 10.93 33.44 3.38
C LEU A 69 10.96 34.96 3.62
N LYS A 70 11.13 35.39 4.88
CA LYS A 70 11.28 36.81 5.23
C LYS A 70 12.49 37.44 4.53
N LYS A 71 13.64 36.76 4.50
CA LYS A 71 14.83 37.21 3.75
C LYS A 71 14.60 37.31 2.23
N LYS A 72 13.65 36.52 1.71
CA LYS A 72 13.19 36.59 0.31
C LYS A 72 12.06 37.59 0.07
N LYS A 73 11.76 38.44 1.06
CA LYS A 73 10.67 39.46 1.01
C LYS A 73 9.29 38.85 0.77
N ILE A 74 9.06 37.61 1.22
CA ILE A 74 7.75 36.97 1.19
C ILE A 74 7.03 37.24 2.52
N THR A 75 5.80 37.73 2.46
CA THR A 75 4.96 37.98 3.63
C THR A 75 4.68 36.68 4.37
N ASN A 76 5.08 36.63 5.64
CA ASN A 76 4.80 35.51 6.51
C ASN A 76 4.78 35.93 7.99
N GLU A 77 4.13 35.13 8.82
CA GLU A 77 4.12 35.28 10.28
C GLU A 77 4.27 33.91 10.96
N VAL A 78 4.80 33.93 12.18
CA VAL A 78 4.97 32.75 13.02
C VAL A 78 4.18 32.92 14.30
N TYR A 79 3.27 31.97 14.55
CA TYR A 79 2.66 31.78 15.85
C TYR A 79 3.43 30.72 16.65
N ASP A 80 4.11 31.16 17.70
CA ASP A 80 4.88 30.29 18.60
C ASP A 80 4.02 29.84 19.79
N ILE A 81 3.55 28.58 19.75
CA ILE A 81 2.66 28.03 20.77
C ILE A 81 3.32 28.04 22.16
N GLY A 82 4.64 27.82 22.23
CA GLY A 82 5.38 27.85 23.48
C GLY A 82 5.41 29.22 24.15
N LYS A 83 5.31 30.30 23.35
CA LYS A 83 5.34 31.69 23.85
C LYS A 83 3.94 32.22 24.13
N PHE A 84 2.99 31.97 23.23
CA PHE A 84 1.68 32.62 23.27
C PHE A 84 0.56 31.74 23.80
N GLY A 85 0.79 30.43 23.91
CA GLY A 85 -0.24 29.49 24.33
C GLY A 85 -1.43 29.49 23.37
N LYS A 86 -2.64 29.71 23.92
CA LYS A 86 -3.90 29.50 23.18
C LYS A 86 -4.10 30.61 22.17
N ILE A 87 -4.35 30.24 20.91
CA ILE A 87 -4.69 31.22 19.87
C ILE A 87 -6.09 31.77 20.14
N LYS A 88 -6.18 33.08 20.45
CA LYS A 88 -7.44 33.84 20.46
C LYS A 88 -7.64 34.47 19.07
N ASN A 89 -8.88 34.54 18.58
CA ASN A 89 -9.23 35.17 17.30
C ASN A 89 -8.44 34.64 16.08
N PHE A 90 -8.33 33.31 15.95
CA PHE A 90 -7.58 32.64 14.87
C PHE A 90 -7.93 33.15 13.46
N SER A 91 -9.22 33.37 13.19
CA SER A 91 -9.70 33.90 11.90
C SER A 91 -9.10 35.28 11.58
N SER A 92 -9.05 36.19 12.56
CA SER A 92 -8.48 37.52 12.38
C SER A 92 -6.97 37.46 12.14
N LEU A 93 -6.25 36.64 12.91
CA LEU A 93 -4.80 36.48 12.79
C LEU A 93 -4.39 35.90 11.43
N THR A 94 -5.18 34.96 10.91
CA THR A 94 -4.86 34.27 9.66
C THR A 94 -5.46 34.93 8.42
N LYS A 95 -6.25 36.00 8.58
CA LYS A 95 -7.04 36.64 7.49
C LYS A 95 -6.19 36.95 6.25
N ASN A 96 -5.01 37.52 6.44
CA ASN A 96 -4.13 38.02 5.36
C ASN A 96 -3.15 36.97 4.80
N TYR A 97 -3.27 35.70 5.22
CA TYR A 97 -2.41 34.61 4.81
C TYR A 97 -3.18 33.59 3.98
N ASP A 98 -2.58 33.12 2.89
CA ASP A 98 -3.22 32.16 1.98
C ASP A 98 -3.06 30.72 2.46
N ILE A 99 -1.92 30.43 3.10
CA ILE A 99 -1.49 29.07 3.43
C ILE A 99 -1.14 29.00 4.92
N LEU A 100 -1.72 28.03 5.60
CA LEU A 100 -1.32 27.65 6.95
C LEU A 100 -0.25 26.57 6.88
N VAL A 101 0.83 26.75 7.65
CA VAL A 101 1.91 25.77 7.74
C VAL A 101 1.89 25.14 9.13
N ASP A 102 1.50 23.88 9.19
CA ASP A 102 1.48 23.06 10.39
C ASP A 102 2.90 22.57 10.71
N CYS A 103 3.49 23.18 11.74
CA CYS A 103 4.77 22.83 12.34
C CYS A 103 4.60 22.50 13.84
N VAL A 104 3.44 21.99 14.26
CA VAL A 104 3.13 21.78 15.68
C VAL A 104 3.83 20.53 16.22
N PHE A 105 3.58 19.38 15.61
CA PHE A 105 4.18 18.09 15.92
C PHE A 105 4.65 17.41 14.64
N GLY A 106 5.74 16.64 14.74
CA GLY A 106 6.22 15.77 13.67
C GLY A 106 6.24 14.32 14.14
N THR A 107 7.25 13.57 13.69
CA THR A 107 7.49 12.16 14.06
C THR A 107 7.57 11.85 15.57
N GLY A 108 7.86 12.82 16.43
CA GLY A 108 8.02 12.63 17.88
C GLY A 108 6.72 12.50 18.71
N LEU A 109 5.54 12.59 18.11
CA LEU A 109 4.27 12.49 18.83
C LEU A 109 3.97 11.04 19.25
N ASN A 110 3.80 10.81 20.56
CA ASN A 110 3.54 9.49 21.15
C ASN A 110 2.36 9.46 22.13
N ARG A 111 1.61 10.56 22.27
CA ARG A 111 0.49 10.73 23.19
C ARG A 111 -0.70 11.37 22.50
N GLU A 112 -1.90 11.14 23.05
CA GLU A 112 -3.11 11.77 22.54
C GLU A 112 -3.05 13.30 22.69
N ILE A 113 -3.48 13.99 21.64
CA ILE A 113 -3.57 15.45 21.62
C ILE A 113 -4.84 15.88 22.35
N THR A 114 -4.65 16.70 23.38
CA THR A 114 -5.71 17.26 24.21
C THR A 114 -5.48 18.76 24.45
N GLY A 115 -6.45 19.41 25.09
CA GLY A 115 -6.35 20.80 25.55
C GLY A 115 -6.02 21.79 24.44
N ILE A 116 -4.99 22.61 24.68
CA ILE A 116 -4.58 23.73 23.80
C ILE A 116 -4.24 23.28 22.38
N TYR A 117 -3.56 22.15 22.22
CA TYR A 117 -3.14 21.65 20.92
C TYR A 117 -4.31 21.14 20.11
N LYS A 118 -5.29 20.50 20.76
CA LYS A 118 -6.54 20.09 20.11
C LYS A 118 -7.28 21.32 19.57
N HIS A 119 -7.45 22.35 20.40
CA HIS A 119 -8.08 23.61 19.99
C HIS A 119 -7.36 24.26 18.80
N ILE A 120 -6.02 24.22 18.75
CA ILE A 120 -5.25 24.76 17.62
C ILE A 120 -5.52 23.95 16.34
N ILE A 121 -5.47 22.61 16.42
CA ILE A 121 -5.72 21.73 15.27
C ILE A 121 -7.15 21.92 14.75
N ASP A 122 -8.13 22.02 15.63
CA ASP A 122 -9.52 22.27 15.25
C ASP A 122 -9.66 23.61 14.50
N ASN A 123 -8.96 24.67 14.94
CA ASN A 123 -8.95 25.95 14.22
C ASN A 123 -8.25 25.88 12.86
N ILE A 124 -7.15 25.15 12.76
CA ILE A 124 -6.45 24.93 11.48
C ILE A 124 -7.41 24.27 10.48
N ASN A 125 -8.05 23.17 10.88
CA ASN A 125 -8.96 22.40 10.04
C ASN A 125 -10.22 23.20 9.62
N ASN A 126 -10.71 24.11 10.48
CA ASN A 126 -11.88 24.94 10.23
C ASN A 126 -11.57 26.27 9.52
N SER A 127 -10.31 26.51 9.12
CA SER A 127 -9.88 27.80 8.59
C SER A 127 -10.29 28.10 7.14
N ASN A 128 -10.76 27.08 6.39
CA ASN A 128 -11.01 27.14 4.94
C ASN A 128 -9.79 27.61 4.11
N LYS A 129 -8.58 27.48 4.65
CA LYS A 129 -7.31 27.81 3.97
C LYS A 129 -6.61 26.54 3.50
N ASN A 130 -5.66 26.71 2.58
CA ASN A 130 -4.77 25.63 2.19
C ASN A 130 -3.82 25.31 3.35
N ILE A 131 -3.68 24.03 3.69
CA ILE A 131 -2.89 23.55 4.83
C ILE A 131 -1.71 22.72 4.31
N ILE A 132 -0.50 23.13 4.71
CA ILE A 132 0.73 22.37 4.48
C ILE A 132 1.25 21.85 5.82
N SER A 133 1.36 20.55 6.00
CA SER A 133 2.01 19.96 7.17
C SER A 133 3.48 19.66 6.91
N VAL A 134 4.32 19.97 7.89
CA VAL A 134 5.75 19.64 7.87
C VAL A 134 5.98 18.31 8.58
N ASP A 135 6.75 17.43 7.93
CA ASP A 135 7.10 16.08 8.35
C ASP A 135 5.94 15.08 8.29
N ILE A 136 4.99 15.21 9.21
CA ILE A 136 3.76 14.41 9.32
C ILE A 136 2.66 15.38 9.82
N PRO A 137 1.41 15.30 9.33
CA PRO A 137 0.34 16.11 9.90
C PRO A 137 0.22 15.92 11.41
N SER A 138 0.23 17.03 12.14
CA SER A 138 0.18 17.02 13.60
C SER A 138 -1.00 16.22 14.11
N GLY A 139 -0.76 15.30 15.04
CA GLY A 139 -1.78 14.38 15.55
C GLY A 139 -1.70 12.95 15.05
N ILE A 140 -0.73 12.64 14.19
CA ILE A 140 -0.56 11.30 13.62
C ILE A 140 0.68 10.63 14.19
N GLU A 141 0.54 9.36 14.59
CA GLU A 141 1.66 8.53 15.01
C GLU A 141 2.42 7.96 13.79
N CYS A 142 3.75 8.01 13.84
CA CYS A 142 4.67 7.79 12.71
C CYS A 142 4.57 6.39 12.05
N ASP A 143 4.54 5.32 12.84
CA ASP A 143 4.73 3.95 12.33
C ASP A 143 3.43 3.19 12.05
N THR A 144 2.35 3.57 12.72
CA THR A 144 1.02 2.98 12.61
C THR A 144 0.08 3.84 11.77
N GLY A 145 0.31 5.15 11.70
CA GLY A 145 -0.66 6.07 11.10
C GLY A 145 -1.90 6.32 11.96
N LYS A 146 -1.89 5.91 13.24
CA LYS A 146 -3.01 6.14 14.16
C LYS A 146 -3.17 7.64 14.42
N VAL A 147 -4.42 8.11 14.42
CA VAL A 147 -4.76 9.45 14.93
C VAL A 147 -4.76 9.42 16.45
N LEU A 148 -3.96 10.29 17.06
CA LEU A 148 -3.79 10.44 18.50
C LEU A 148 -4.67 11.60 19.00
N GLY A 149 -5.97 11.35 19.17
CA GLY A 149 -6.97 12.33 19.61
C GLY A 149 -7.60 13.12 18.46
N CYS A 150 -6.83 13.96 17.78
CA CYS A 150 -7.23 14.71 16.58
C CYS A 150 -6.02 14.84 15.65
N ALA A 151 -6.24 15.18 14.37
CA ALA A 151 -5.16 15.39 13.41
C ALA A 151 -5.45 16.55 12.47
N VAL A 152 -4.39 17.24 12.05
CA VAL A 152 -4.44 18.22 10.97
C VAL A 152 -4.80 17.50 9.67
N ASN A 153 -5.76 18.05 8.92
CA ASN A 153 -6.13 17.59 7.59
C ASN A 153 -5.41 18.43 6.54
N ALA A 154 -4.23 17.97 6.08
CA ALA A 154 -3.39 18.73 5.18
C ALA A 154 -3.75 18.50 3.70
N ASP A 155 -3.63 19.55 2.90
CA ASP A 155 -3.68 19.45 1.44
C ASP A 155 -2.35 18.97 0.85
N LEU A 156 -1.24 19.24 1.56
CA LEU A 156 0.11 18.82 1.21
C LEU A 156 0.93 18.51 2.47
N THR A 157 1.64 17.38 2.47
CA THR A 157 2.63 17.03 3.50
C THR A 157 4.04 17.08 2.92
N LEU A 158 4.92 17.86 3.56
CA LEU A 158 6.36 17.90 3.29
C LEU A 158 7.08 16.82 4.10
N CYS A 159 7.27 15.65 3.51
CA CYS A 159 7.88 14.49 4.16
C CYS A 159 9.40 14.72 4.36
N MET A 160 9.82 15.05 5.58
CA MET A 160 11.20 15.47 5.87
C MET A 160 12.20 14.31 5.85
N GLY A 161 13.22 14.37 5.01
CA GLY A 161 14.28 13.37 4.86
C GLY A 161 13.82 12.11 4.12
N PHE A 162 12.79 11.46 4.64
CA PHE A 162 12.27 10.17 4.20
C PHE A 162 10.74 10.14 4.27
N PHE A 163 10.14 9.19 3.54
CA PHE A 163 8.76 8.79 3.80
C PHE A 163 8.66 7.94 5.06
N LYS A 164 7.49 8.00 5.70
CA LYS A 164 7.11 7.25 6.91
C LYS A 164 5.88 6.38 6.64
N PRO A 165 5.66 5.31 7.41
CA PRO A 165 4.46 4.49 7.29
C PRO A 165 3.17 5.31 7.36
N ALA A 166 3.11 6.31 8.27
CA ALA A 166 1.99 7.24 8.41
C ALA A 166 1.57 7.94 7.11
N HIS A 167 2.48 8.15 6.16
CA HIS A 167 2.12 8.81 4.89
C HIS A 167 1.25 7.93 3.97
N PHE A 168 1.20 6.62 4.23
CA PHE A 168 0.58 5.66 3.31
C PHE A 168 -0.40 4.69 3.97
N LEU A 169 -0.32 4.51 5.30
CA LEU A 169 -1.25 3.66 6.04
C LEU A 169 -2.54 4.39 6.41
N ILE A 170 -3.63 3.65 6.54
CA ILE A 170 -4.91 4.17 7.06
C ILE A 170 -4.91 4.02 8.58
N PRO A 171 -5.42 5.02 9.34
CA PRO A 171 -6.23 6.16 8.88
C PRO A 171 -5.47 7.39 8.37
N SER A 172 -4.17 7.55 8.67
CA SER A 172 -3.43 8.79 8.41
C SER A 172 -3.32 9.20 6.95
N LYS A 173 -3.30 8.25 6.01
CA LYS A 173 -3.19 8.51 4.56
C LYS A 173 -4.16 9.59 4.05
N LYS A 174 -5.38 9.65 4.60
CA LYS A 174 -6.41 10.63 4.19
C LYS A 174 -6.14 12.06 4.68
N PHE A 175 -5.29 12.23 5.69
CA PHE A 175 -4.93 13.52 6.29
C PHE A 175 -3.66 14.12 5.69
N CYS A 176 -2.92 13.37 4.87
CA CYS A 176 -1.64 13.80 4.34
C CYS A 176 -1.73 14.66 3.07
N GLY A 177 -2.87 14.64 2.37
CA GLY A 177 -3.00 15.26 1.06
C GLY A 177 -1.97 14.74 0.05
N GLU A 178 -1.47 15.63 -0.81
CA GLU A 178 -0.31 15.34 -1.65
C GLU A 178 0.95 15.15 -0.77
N LYS A 179 1.87 14.26 -1.15
CA LYS A 179 3.09 13.97 -0.38
C LYS A 179 4.32 14.35 -1.18
N LYS A 180 5.16 15.23 -0.62
CA LYS A 180 6.43 15.65 -1.23
C LYS A 180 7.60 15.41 -0.30
N ILE A 181 8.56 14.61 -0.75
CA ILE A 181 9.78 14.34 0.01
C ILE A 181 10.74 15.53 -0.06
N ILE A 182 11.18 16.02 1.10
CA ILE A 182 12.20 17.05 1.24
C ILE A 182 13.51 16.38 1.66
N LYS A 183 14.47 16.28 0.73
CA LYS A 183 15.74 15.57 0.98
C LYS A 183 16.66 16.37 1.92
N LEU A 184 17.06 15.74 3.03
CA LEU A 184 17.94 16.32 4.06
C LEU A 184 19.38 15.76 4.06
N ASN A 185 19.78 15.05 3.01
CA ASN A 185 21.08 14.35 2.91
C ASN A 185 21.36 13.34 4.05
N LEU A 186 20.30 12.84 4.68
CA LEU A 186 20.38 11.78 5.68
C LEU A 186 20.67 10.43 5.02
N LYS A 187 21.44 9.58 5.70
CA LYS A 187 21.80 8.24 5.21
C LYS A 187 20.87 7.20 5.79
N ILE A 188 20.31 6.33 4.94
CA ILE A 188 19.54 5.17 5.40
C ILE A 188 20.45 4.28 6.26
N PRO A 189 20.05 3.90 7.49
CA PRO A 189 20.86 3.05 8.35
C PRO A 189 21.16 1.70 7.68
N LYS A 190 22.43 1.26 7.75
CA LYS A 190 22.84 -0.07 7.27
C LYS A 190 22.15 -1.16 8.11
N ASN A 191 21.81 -2.27 7.45
CA ASN A 191 21.22 -3.46 8.09
C ASN A 191 19.95 -3.21 8.91
N SER A 192 19.23 -2.13 8.63
CA SER A 192 17.95 -1.85 9.28
C SER A 192 16.84 -2.73 8.70
N GLU A 193 16.10 -3.36 9.59
CA GLU A 193 14.89 -4.14 9.30
C GLU A 193 13.70 -3.54 10.06
N PRO A 194 12.46 -3.67 9.54
CA PRO A 194 12.14 -4.21 8.22
C PRO A 194 12.54 -3.26 7.08
N LYS A 195 12.81 -3.81 5.91
CA LYS A 195 13.00 -3.02 4.67
C LYS A 195 11.64 -2.68 4.05
N ILE A 196 11.20 -1.43 4.22
CA ILE A 196 9.90 -0.97 3.71
C ILE A 196 10.09 -0.15 2.43
N PHE A 197 9.29 -0.45 1.41
CA PHE A 197 9.33 0.19 0.10
C PHE A 197 7.95 0.67 -0.34
N LEU A 198 7.94 1.74 -1.13
CA LEU A 198 6.75 2.13 -1.88
C LEU A 198 6.71 1.37 -3.21
N ASN A 199 5.61 0.69 -3.48
CA ASN A 199 5.36 0.12 -4.80
C ASN A 199 5.10 1.25 -5.80
N SER A 200 5.71 1.18 -6.98
CA SER A 200 5.64 2.27 -7.95
C SER A 200 5.71 1.76 -9.37
N SER A 201 5.46 2.67 -10.32
CA SER A 201 5.51 2.41 -11.75
C SER A 201 6.79 1.72 -12.17
N LYS A 202 7.94 1.96 -11.51
CA LYS A 202 9.23 1.28 -11.74
C LYS A 202 9.16 -0.27 -11.82
N ILE A 203 8.06 -0.90 -11.39
CA ILE A 203 7.80 -2.33 -11.58
C ILE A 203 7.53 -2.74 -13.05
N TYR A 204 7.09 -1.82 -13.93
CA TYR A 204 6.69 -2.14 -15.30
C TYR A 204 7.85 -2.63 -16.20
N LYS A 205 9.10 -2.31 -15.85
CA LYS A 205 10.31 -2.84 -16.52
C LYS A 205 10.55 -4.34 -16.34
N TYR A 206 9.83 -4.95 -15.40
CA TYR A 206 9.89 -6.39 -15.16
C TYR A 206 8.74 -7.15 -15.81
N LEU A 207 7.85 -6.45 -16.54
CA LEU A 207 6.72 -7.10 -17.19
C LEU A 207 7.22 -8.07 -18.28
N PRO A 208 6.60 -9.25 -18.42
CA PRO A 208 6.99 -10.24 -19.43
C PRO A 208 6.98 -9.66 -20.84
N ARG A 209 8.01 -9.97 -21.61
CA ARG A 209 8.09 -9.78 -23.06
C ARG A 209 8.28 -11.17 -23.69
N PHE A 210 7.67 -11.37 -24.84
CA PHE A 210 7.70 -12.65 -25.56
C PHE A 210 8.16 -12.39 -26.97
N ASP A 211 9.00 -13.29 -27.48
CA ASP A 211 9.50 -13.26 -28.84
C ASP A 211 8.42 -13.79 -29.81
N ILE A 212 8.64 -13.58 -31.11
CA ILE A 212 7.66 -13.87 -32.16
C ILE A 212 7.34 -15.38 -32.27
N ASP A 213 8.27 -16.24 -31.87
CA ASP A 213 8.16 -17.70 -31.88
C ASP A 213 7.55 -18.28 -30.58
N SER A 214 7.25 -17.44 -29.59
CA SER A 214 6.65 -17.87 -28.32
C SER A 214 5.23 -18.42 -28.51
N ASN A 215 4.97 -19.62 -27.99
CA ASN A 215 3.66 -20.27 -28.08
C ASN A 215 2.84 -20.13 -26.79
N LYS A 216 1.61 -20.67 -26.80
CA LYS A 216 0.70 -20.63 -25.64
C LYS A 216 1.24 -21.33 -24.39
N TYR A 217 2.10 -22.34 -24.53
CA TYR A 217 2.70 -23.03 -23.39
C TYR A 217 3.83 -22.22 -22.74
N ASP A 218 4.55 -21.41 -23.52
CA ASP A 218 5.57 -20.49 -23.00
C ASP A 218 4.98 -19.41 -22.08
N LYS A 219 3.75 -18.99 -22.38
CA LYS A 219 2.95 -18.04 -21.59
C LYS A 219 2.26 -18.69 -20.38
N GLY A 220 2.46 -20.00 -20.18
CA GLY A 220 2.02 -20.75 -19.01
C GLY A 220 0.52 -21.02 -18.93
N HIS A 221 0.16 -21.85 -17.93
CA HIS A 221 -1.21 -22.32 -17.69
C HIS A 221 -1.64 -22.08 -16.25
N VAL A 222 -2.66 -21.25 -16.04
CA VAL A 222 -3.29 -21.03 -14.74
C VAL A 222 -4.39 -22.06 -14.49
N LEU A 223 -4.37 -22.73 -13.34
CA LEU A 223 -5.47 -23.54 -12.83
C LEU A 223 -6.16 -22.81 -11.68
N VAL A 224 -7.47 -22.65 -11.76
CA VAL A 224 -8.34 -22.13 -10.69
C VAL A 224 -9.25 -23.26 -10.21
N ILE A 225 -9.36 -23.47 -8.90
CA ILE A 225 -10.39 -24.38 -8.35
C ILE A 225 -11.66 -23.57 -8.12
N GLY A 226 -12.72 -23.93 -8.82
CA GLY A 226 -14.02 -23.27 -8.77
C GLY A 226 -15.04 -24.02 -7.91
N GLY A 227 -15.92 -23.27 -7.24
CA GLY A 227 -17.05 -23.81 -6.47
C GLY A 227 -18.39 -23.27 -6.95
N GLU A 228 -19.34 -23.17 -6.01
CA GLU A 228 -20.74 -22.76 -6.25
C GLU A 228 -20.86 -21.35 -6.86
N MET A 229 -19.99 -20.42 -6.46
CA MET A 229 -20.03 -19.03 -6.93
C MET A 229 -19.19 -18.87 -8.20
N ALA A 230 -19.67 -19.41 -9.32
CA ALA A 230 -18.93 -19.49 -10.58
C ALA A 230 -18.37 -18.16 -11.11
N GLY A 231 -19.04 -17.03 -10.83
CA GLY A 231 -18.56 -15.71 -11.25
C GLY A 231 -17.14 -15.40 -10.77
N ALA A 232 -16.81 -15.76 -9.52
CA ALA A 232 -15.50 -15.46 -8.93
C ALA A 232 -14.36 -16.18 -9.66
N SER A 233 -14.46 -17.51 -9.80
CA SER A 233 -13.44 -18.32 -10.47
C SER A 233 -13.32 -18.01 -11.97
N ARG A 234 -14.45 -17.62 -12.62
CA ARG A 234 -14.46 -17.10 -13.99
C ARG A 234 -13.68 -15.79 -14.11
N MET A 235 -13.90 -14.83 -13.20
CA MET A 235 -13.16 -13.57 -13.19
C MET A 235 -11.65 -13.79 -13.02
N VAL A 236 -11.23 -14.73 -12.16
CA VAL A 236 -9.81 -15.10 -12.02
C VAL A 236 -9.25 -15.62 -13.35
N ALA A 237 -9.91 -16.62 -13.95
CA ALA A 237 -9.45 -17.28 -15.17
C ALA A 237 -9.38 -16.31 -16.36
N LEU A 238 -10.42 -15.47 -16.52
CA LEU A 238 -10.49 -14.46 -17.57
C LEU A 238 -9.44 -13.36 -17.37
N SER A 239 -9.26 -12.86 -16.15
CA SER A 239 -8.26 -11.83 -15.84
C SER A 239 -6.83 -12.34 -16.08
N ALA A 240 -6.56 -13.61 -15.75
CA ALA A 240 -5.29 -14.26 -16.02
C ALA A 240 -4.97 -14.29 -17.53
N ARG A 241 -5.97 -14.63 -18.35
CA ARG A 241 -5.84 -14.59 -19.82
C ARG A 241 -5.65 -13.17 -20.33
N LYS A 242 -6.44 -12.21 -19.83
CA LYS A 242 -6.38 -10.79 -20.24
C LYS A 242 -5.03 -10.14 -19.91
N ILE A 243 -4.36 -10.55 -18.83
CA ILE A 243 -3.00 -10.11 -18.51
C ILE A 243 -1.91 -10.86 -19.29
N GLY A 244 -2.29 -11.87 -20.09
CA GLY A 244 -1.41 -12.50 -21.08
C GLY A 244 -0.95 -13.92 -20.77
N CYS A 245 -1.55 -14.64 -19.81
CA CYS A 245 -1.26 -16.08 -19.68
C CYS A 245 -1.77 -16.84 -20.91
N GLY A 246 -1.09 -17.91 -21.29
CA GLY A 246 -1.44 -18.64 -22.51
C GLY A 246 -2.69 -19.49 -22.39
N LEU A 247 -2.91 -20.09 -21.21
CA LEU A 247 -4.06 -20.95 -20.95
C LEU A 247 -4.60 -20.71 -19.53
N SER A 248 -5.92 -20.85 -19.37
CA SER A 248 -6.60 -20.93 -18.08
C SER A 248 -7.49 -22.18 -18.04
N THR A 249 -7.55 -22.84 -16.88
CA THR A 249 -8.50 -23.92 -16.61
C THR A 249 -9.21 -23.65 -15.28
N ILE A 250 -10.52 -23.82 -15.25
CA ILE A 250 -11.31 -23.91 -14.02
C ILE A 250 -11.59 -25.38 -13.75
N GLY A 251 -11.07 -25.89 -12.64
CA GLY A 251 -11.37 -27.21 -12.11
C GLY A 251 -12.55 -27.14 -11.17
N ILE A 252 -13.60 -27.91 -11.44
CA ILE A 252 -14.86 -27.90 -10.67
C ILE A 252 -15.26 -29.30 -10.21
N LEU A 253 -16.06 -29.38 -9.15
CA LEU A 253 -16.79 -30.60 -8.83
C LEU A 253 -17.90 -30.82 -9.86
N GLU A 254 -18.24 -32.07 -10.12
CA GLU A 254 -19.27 -32.43 -11.12
C GLU A 254 -20.63 -31.77 -10.81
N GLU A 255 -21.02 -31.74 -9.54
CA GLU A 255 -22.24 -31.08 -9.06
C GLU A 255 -22.28 -29.56 -9.32
N HIS A 256 -21.11 -28.93 -9.51
CA HIS A 256 -21.00 -27.51 -9.81
C HIS A 256 -21.07 -27.21 -11.31
N LEU A 257 -21.01 -28.20 -12.20
CA LEU A 257 -20.98 -28.00 -13.65
C LEU A 257 -22.12 -27.09 -14.16
N LYS A 258 -23.30 -27.22 -13.57
CA LYS A 258 -24.48 -26.38 -13.86
C LYS A 258 -24.25 -24.87 -13.69
N TYR A 259 -23.35 -24.44 -12.80
CA TYR A 259 -23.06 -23.02 -12.57
C TYR A 259 -22.07 -22.43 -13.60
N TYR A 260 -21.41 -23.29 -14.37
CA TYR A 260 -20.38 -22.91 -15.35
C TYR A 260 -20.90 -22.98 -16.79
N SER A 261 -22.21 -23.05 -17.00
CA SER A 261 -22.82 -22.78 -18.30
C SER A 261 -22.54 -21.34 -18.72
N GLY A 262 -22.12 -21.10 -19.96
CA GLY A 262 -21.87 -19.75 -20.46
C GLY A 262 -20.54 -19.12 -20.02
N VAL A 263 -19.57 -19.93 -19.58
CA VAL A 263 -18.16 -19.51 -19.51
C VAL A 263 -17.70 -19.09 -20.91
N GLU A 264 -16.89 -18.04 -20.97
CA GLU A 264 -16.37 -17.54 -22.25
C GLU A 264 -15.47 -18.59 -22.93
N THR A 265 -15.50 -18.60 -24.26
CA THR A 265 -14.92 -19.67 -25.10
C THR A 265 -13.43 -19.96 -24.85
N GLY A 266 -12.68 -18.97 -24.37
CA GLY A 266 -11.24 -19.12 -24.13
C GLY A 266 -10.87 -19.86 -22.84
N THR A 267 -11.78 -19.99 -21.87
CA THR A 267 -11.47 -20.63 -20.58
C THR A 267 -11.90 -22.10 -20.60
N ILE A 268 -10.97 -22.99 -20.24
CA ILE A 268 -11.24 -24.42 -20.18
C ILE A 268 -11.97 -24.72 -18.87
N VAL A 269 -13.11 -25.38 -18.91
CA VAL A 269 -13.79 -25.91 -17.72
C VAL A 269 -13.60 -27.42 -17.69
N LYS A 270 -13.20 -27.98 -16.55
CA LYS A 270 -12.99 -29.42 -16.40
C LYS A 270 -13.45 -29.92 -15.04
N ILE A 271 -14.07 -31.10 -15.01
CA ILE A 271 -14.32 -31.83 -13.76
C ILE A 271 -12.97 -32.20 -13.13
N ILE A 272 -12.86 -32.00 -11.82
CA ILE A 272 -11.65 -32.31 -11.04
C ILE A 272 -11.36 -33.80 -11.11
N ASP A 273 -10.15 -34.12 -11.56
CA ASP A 273 -9.56 -35.46 -11.48
C ASP A 273 -8.17 -35.39 -10.82
N LYS A 274 -7.55 -36.56 -10.59
CA LYS A 274 -6.20 -36.64 -9.99
C LYS A 274 -5.11 -35.97 -10.83
N ASN A 275 -5.34 -35.76 -12.13
CA ASN A 275 -4.37 -35.24 -13.08
C ASN A 275 -4.53 -33.75 -13.36
N ILE A 276 -5.57 -33.09 -12.85
CA ILE A 276 -5.91 -31.70 -13.21
C ILE A 276 -4.78 -30.70 -12.91
N ILE A 277 -3.96 -31.00 -11.90
CA ILE A 277 -2.80 -30.20 -11.50
C ILE A 277 -1.57 -30.40 -12.39
N LYS A 278 -1.52 -31.46 -13.21
CA LYS A 278 -0.36 -31.77 -14.06
C LYS A 278 -0.23 -30.72 -15.17
N LYS A 279 1.02 -30.37 -15.50
CA LYS A 279 1.38 -29.38 -16.54
C LYS A 279 0.74 -28.00 -16.32
N LYS A 280 0.42 -27.63 -15.08
CA LYS A 280 -0.06 -26.28 -14.72
C LYS A 280 1.09 -25.46 -14.14
N SER A 281 1.14 -24.19 -14.51
CA SER A 281 2.18 -23.26 -14.07
C SER A 281 1.85 -22.64 -12.71
N VAL A 282 0.57 -22.37 -12.44
CA VAL A 282 0.11 -21.71 -11.20
C VAL A 282 -1.24 -22.27 -10.76
N LEU A 283 -1.42 -22.43 -9.45
CA LEU A 283 -2.68 -22.82 -8.83
C LEU A 283 -3.31 -21.63 -8.10
N VAL A 284 -4.61 -21.43 -8.30
CA VAL A 284 -5.44 -20.49 -7.54
C VAL A 284 -6.54 -21.27 -6.83
N VAL A 285 -6.69 -21.04 -5.52
CA VAL A 285 -7.75 -21.65 -4.70
C VAL A 285 -8.42 -20.59 -3.83
N GLY A 286 -9.74 -20.66 -3.72
CA GLY A 286 -10.51 -19.81 -2.80
C GLY A 286 -11.63 -18.97 -3.42
N PRO A 287 -11.39 -18.26 -4.54
CA PRO A 287 -12.43 -17.49 -5.21
C PRO A 287 -13.69 -18.30 -5.53
N GLY A 288 -14.77 -18.02 -4.80
CA GLY A 288 -16.09 -18.59 -5.03
C GLY A 288 -16.23 -20.10 -4.75
N LEU A 289 -15.46 -20.64 -3.82
CA LEU A 289 -15.59 -22.05 -3.44
C LEU A 289 -16.94 -22.33 -2.76
N GLY A 290 -17.45 -21.39 -1.97
CA GLY A 290 -18.64 -21.57 -1.16
C GLY A 290 -18.34 -22.14 0.22
N LYS A 291 -19.30 -22.01 1.15
CA LYS A 291 -19.12 -22.37 2.57
C LYS A 291 -19.02 -23.88 2.80
N ASN A 292 -19.63 -24.67 1.93
CA ASN A 292 -19.72 -26.12 2.06
C ASN A 292 -18.59 -26.87 1.35
N PHE A 293 -17.69 -26.15 0.67
CA PHE A 293 -16.58 -26.78 -0.04
C PHE A 293 -15.65 -27.51 0.93
N ASP A 294 -15.30 -28.76 0.61
CA ASP A 294 -14.46 -29.57 1.49
C ASP A 294 -13.03 -29.00 1.58
N TYR A 295 -12.69 -28.49 2.78
CA TYR A 295 -11.35 -27.97 3.06
C TYR A 295 -10.25 -29.03 2.86
N LYS A 296 -10.55 -30.34 2.96
CA LYS A 296 -9.58 -31.41 2.71
C LYS A 296 -9.18 -31.46 1.23
N LEU A 297 -10.09 -31.18 0.31
CA LEU A 297 -9.76 -31.04 -1.11
C LEU A 297 -8.81 -29.86 -1.34
N VAL A 298 -9.07 -28.71 -0.71
CA VAL A 298 -8.16 -27.55 -0.76
C VAL A 298 -6.78 -27.91 -0.23
N LEU A 299 -6.69 -28.59 0.92
CA LEU A 299 -5.42 -29.07 1.46
C LEU A 299 -4.71 -30.02 0.49
N ASN A 300 -5.45 -30.92 -0.15
CA ASN A 300 -4.89 -31.89 -1.10
C ASN A 300 -4.29 -31.18 -2.34
N PHE A 301 -4.99 -30.21 -2.91
CA PHE A 301 -4.46 -29.41 -4.02
C PHE A 301 -3.21 -28.64 -3.62
N VAL A 302 -3.26 -27.91 -2.50
CA VAL A 302 -2.11 -27.14 -2.01
C VAL A 302 -0.93 -28.07 -1.69
N LYS A 303 -1.18 -29.25 -1.11
CA LYS A 303 -0.16 -30.24 -0.77
C LYS A 303 0.49 -30.86 -2.01
N ASN A 304 -0.27 -31.17 -3.05
CA ASN A 304 0.26 -31.92 -4.20
C ASN A 304 0.74 -31.01 -5.34
N PHE A 305 0.38 -29.73 -5.35
CA PHE A 305 0.89 -28.79 -6.35
C PHE A 305 2.31 -28.33 -6.00
N GLU A 306 3.23 -28.41 -6.97
CA GLU A 306 4.64 -28.07 -6.79
C GLU A 306 4.99 -26.63 -7.18
N GLY A 307 4.14 -25.99 -8.01
CA GLY A 307 4.34 -24.63 -8.48
C GLY A 307 3.87 -23.54 -7.50
N PRO A 308 3.90 -22.27 -7.92
CA PRO A 308 3.38 -21.13 -7.18
C PRO A 308 1.87 -21.22 -6.92
N ILE A 309 1.43 -20.75 -5.75
CA ILE A 309 0.03 -20.84 -5.31
C ILE A 309 -0.50 -19.47 -4.89
N VAL A 310 -1.70 -19.12 -5.35
CA VAL A 310 -2.48 -17.98 -4.87
C VAL A 310 -3.65 -18.52 -4.04
N ILE A 311 -3.77 -18.06 -2.80
CA ILE A 311 -4.85 -18.42 -1.88
C ILE A 311 -5.63 -17.16 -1.51
N ASP A 312 -6.95 -17.17 -1.71
CA ASP A 312 -7.83 -16.03 -1.41
C ASP A 312 -9.16 -16.49 -0.76
N ALA A 313 -9.98 -15.54 -0.36
CA ALA A 313 -11.42 -15.71 -0.12
C ALA A 313 -11.78 -16.90 0.78
N ASP A 314 -12.61 -17.81 0.29
CA ASP A 314 -13.12 -18.96 1.04
C ASP A 314 -11.99 -19.90 1.48
N ALA A 315 -10.93 -20.05 0.66
CA ALA A 315 -9.76 -20.85 1.02
C ALA A 315 -8.94 -20.24 2.15
N ILE A 316 -9.12 -18.96 2.48
CA ILE A 316 -8.60 -18.36 3.73
C ILE A 316 -9.61 -18.57 4.86
N SER A 317 -10.88 -18.25 4.62
CA SER A 317 -11.93 -18.24 5.63
C SER A 317 -12.23 -19.63 6.22
N MET A 318 -12.19 -20.69 5.42
CA MET A 318 -12.47 -22.08 5.87
C MET A 318 -11.48 -22.60 6.91
N PHE A 319 -10.28 -22.01 7.01
CA PHE A 319 -9.26 -22.40 8.00
C PHE A 319 -9.32 -21.57 9.29
N LYS A 320 -10.35 -20.75 9.51
CA LYS A 320 -10.52 -19.96 10.75
C LYS A 320 -10.34 -20.80 12.02
N THR A 321 -10.88 -22.01 12.07
CA THR A 321 -10.75 -22.94 13.23
C THR A 321 -9.60 -23.94 13.08
N LYS A 322 -8.91 -23.97 11.93
CA LYS A 322 -7.86 -24.94 11.58
C LYS A 322 -6.55 -24.27 11.16
N LYS A 323 -6.26 -23.10 11.75
CA LYS A 323 -5.14 -22.22 11.39
C LYS A 323 -3.79 -22.94 11.35
N GLN A 324 -3.51 -23.75 12.38
CA GLN A 324 -2.23 -24.44 12.53
C GLN A 324 -2.00 -25.48 11.42
N LEU A 325 -3.08 -26.12 10.94
CA LEU A 325 -3.00 -27.07 9.83
C LEU A 325 -2.59 -26.36 8.55
N LEU A 326 -3.22 -25.23 8.24
CA LEU A 326 -2.85 -24.41 7.09
C LEU A 326 -1.41 -23.91 7.22
N TYR A 327 -1.01 -23.35 8.37
CA TYR A 327 0.34 -22.84 8.57
C TYR A 327 1.41 -23.92 8.35
N LYS A 328 1.24 -25.10 8.94
CA LYS A 328 2.15 -26.24 8.75
C LYS A 328 2.27 -26.66 7.30
N LEU A 329 1.17 -26.64 6.55
CA LEU A 329 1.18 -26.94 5.13
C LEU A 329 1.94 -25.87 4.33
N LEU A 330 1.63 -24.60 4.57
CA LEU A 330 2.23 -23.49 3.84
C LEU A 330 3.73 -23.35 4.10
N MET A 331 4.21 -23.61 5.32
CA MET A 331 5.64 -23.61 5.63
C MET A 331 6.46 -24.59 4.76
N LYS A 332 5.84 -25.68 4.30
CA LYS A 332 6.48 -26.68 3.40
C LYS A 332 6.44 -26.26 1.93
N LYS A 333 5.76 -25.16 1.60
CA LYS A 333 5.58 -24.65 0.25
C LYS A 333 6.44 -23.42 0.01
N LYS A 334 6.78 -23.21 -1.26
CA LYS A 334 7.49 -22.03 -1.74
C LYS A 334 6.57 -21.26 -2.67
N ASN A 335 6.76 -19.95 -2.76
CA ASN A 335 6.01 -19.10 -3.71
C ASN A 335 4.49 -19.19 -3.52
N VAL A 336 4.04 -19.14 -2.26
CA VAL A 336 2.63 -18.96 -1.93
C VAL A 336 2.37 -17.50 -1.60
N VAL A 337 1.26 -16.96 -2.11
CA VAL A 337 0.71 -15.67 -1.69
C VAL A 337 -0.71 -15.85 -1.17
N LEU A 338 -0.92 -15.45 0.08
CA LEU A 338 -2.26 -15.27 0.64
C LEU A 338 -2.68 -13.84 0.42
N THR A 339 -3.92 -13.61 0.02
CA THR A 339 -4.42 -12.27 -0.32
C THR A 339 -5.56 -11.78 0.60
N PRO A 340 -5.46 -11.91 1.94
CA PRO A 340 -6.59 -11.60 2.82
C PRO A 340 -6.95 -10.12 2.83
N HIS A 341 -8.25 -9.81 2.87
CA HIS A 341 -8.74 -8.52 3.35
C HIS A 341 -8.74 -8.45 4.89
N GLU A 342 -9.11 -7.31 5.49
CA GLU A 342 -9.07 -7.10 6.96
C GLU A 342 -9.78 -8.22 7.74
N ALA A 343 -11.07 -8.46 7.47
CA ALA A 343 -11.82 -9.51 8.17
C ALA A 343 -11.21 -10.93 7.99
N GLU A 344 -10.75 -11.31 6.80
CA GLU A 344 -10.04 -12.57 6.57
C GLU A 344 -8.72 -12.66 7.33
N PHE A 345 -7.94 -11.58 7.32
CA PHE A 345 -6.68 -11.50 8.01
C PHE A 345 -6.88 -11.71 9.52
N ARG A 346 -7.89 -11.08 10.11
CA ARG A 346 -8.25 -11.26 11.53
C ARG A 346 -8.78 -12.65 11.85
N ARG A 347 -9.52 -13.27 10.92
CA ARG A 347 -9.98 -14.66 11.07
C ARG A 347 -8.81 -15.62 11.13
N LEU A 348 -7.78 -15.43 10.32
CA LEU A 348 -6.62 -16.33 10.25
C LEU A 348 -5.55 -15.98 11.29
N PHE A 349 -5.05 -14.76 11.31
CA PHE A 349 -3.92 -14.34 12.15
C PHE A 349 -4.38 -13.70 13.48
N LYS A 350 -3.65 -13.94 14.57
CA LYS A 350 -3.95 -13.32 15.86
C LYS A 350 -3.70 -11.81 15.80
N ASN A 351 -4.65 -11.02 16.31
CA ASN A 351 -4.50 -9.58 16.44
C ASN A 351 -3.51 -9.24 17.56
N ARG A 352 -2.51 -8.38 17.28
CA ARG A 352 -1.55 -7.89 18.28
C ARG A 352 -1.66 -6.38 18.53
N LYS A 353 -2.68 -5.70 17.99
CA LYS A 353 -2.90 -4.24 18.07
C LYS A 353 -1.63 -3.45 17.71
N LYS A 354 -0.98 -3.80 16.60
CA LYS A 354 0.23 -3.13 16.08
C LYS A 354 -0.02 -2.56 14.68
N SER A 355 0.98 -1.90 14.08
CA SER A 355 0.86 -1.42 12.70
C SER A 355 0.56 -2.54 11.71
N LYS A 356 -0.19 -2.22 10.65
CA LYS A 356 -0.50 -3.15 9.55
C LYS A 356 0.76 -3.80 8.96
N ILE A 357 1.87 -3.06 8.89
CA ILE A 357 3.20 -3.55 8.49
C ILE A 357 3.68 -4.67 9.42
N PHE A 358 3.65 -4.44 10.73
CA PHE A 358 4.12 -5.42 11.70
C PHE A 358 3.22 -6.67 11.73
N GLU A 359 1.92 -6.48 11.61
CA GLU A 359 0.96 -7.59 11.51
C GLU A 359 1.21 -8.43 10.26
N CYS A 360 1.39 -7.79 9.11
CA CYS A 360 1.75 -8.45 7.86
C CYS A 360 3.05 -9.27 8.00
N LEU A 361 4.10 -8.69 8.58
CA LEU A 361 5.37 -9.37 8.81
C LEU A 361 5.25 -10.56 9.76
N ASN A 362 4.44 -10.47 10.82
CA ASN A 362 4.19 -11.62 11.69
C ASN A 362 3.46 -12.73 10.95
N ALA A 363 2.47 -12.39 10.13
CA ALA A 363 1.76 -13.37 9.32
C ALA A 363 2.70 -14.08 8.34
N VAL A 364 3.59 -13.32 7.66
CA VAL A 364 4.67 -13.86 6.81
C VAL A 364 5.52 -14.87 7.58
N LYS A 365 5.95 -14.54 8.80
CA LYS A 365 6.75 -15.44 9.64
C LYS A 365 6.01 -16.72 10.02
N LEU A 366 4.70 -16.65 10.28
CA LEU A 366 3.90 -17.81 10.66
C LEU A 366 3.72 -18.83 9.52
N ILE A 367 3.71 -18.38 8.26
CA ILE A 367 3.48 -19.24 7.09
C ILE A 367 4.72 -19.43 6.20
N CYS A 368 5.83 -18.76 6.54
CA CYS A 368 7.07 -18.69 5.75
C CYS A 368 6.88 -18.32 4.27
N ASN A 369 5.85 -17.52 3.97
CA ASN A 369 5.38 -17.20 2.62
C ASN A 369 4.86 -15.76 2.53
N THR A 370 4.35 -15.38 1.36
CA THR A 370 3.95 -13.99 1.07
C THR A 370 2.55 -13.71 1.59
N ILE A 371 2.37 -12.53 2.18
CA ILE A 371 1.08 -11.99 2.57
C ILE A 371 0.84 -10.71 1.77
N LEU A 372 -0.25 -10.67 1.03
CA LEU A 372 -0.80 -9.47 0.42
C LEU A 372 -2.01 -9.06 1.27
N PHE A 373 -1.78 -8.18 2.23
CA PHE A 373 -2.81 -7.69 3.14
C PHE A 373 -3.60 -6.57 2.45
N LYS A 374 -4.75 -6.94 1.86
CA LYS A 374 -5.60 -6.06 1.03
C LYS A 374 -6.16 -4.88 1.82
N GLY A 375 -6.44 -3.80 1.10
CA GLY A 375 -7.05 -2.56 1.59
C GLY A 375 -6.61 -1.36 0.74
N ASN A 376 -7.17 -0.19 1.02
CA ASN A 376 -6.78 1.07 0.36
C ASN A 376 -5.32 1.48 0.65
N ASP A 377 -4.71 0.84 1.65
CA ASP A 377 -3.31 0.88 2.05
C ASP A 377 -2.68 -0.51 1.96
N THR A 378 -2.87 -1.21 0.83
CA THR A 378 -2.41 -2.59 0.65
C THR A 378 -0.94 -2.75 1.04
N VAL A 379 -0.66 -3.68 1.96
CA VAL A 379 0.67 -4.00 2.47
C VAL A 379 1.06 -5.40 2.02
N ILE A 380 2.25 -5.56 1.47
CA ILE A 380 2.75 -6.82 0.91
C ILE A 380 4.03 -7.22 1.62
N GLY A 381 3.98 -8.27 2.41
CA GLY A 381 5.13 -8.81 3.14
C GLY A 381 5.69 -10.05 2.47
N PHE A 382 7.02 -10.14 2.40
CA PHE A 382 7.76 -11.27 1.84
C PHE A 382 8.66 -11.92 2.89
N LYS A 383 9.01 -13.21 2.66
CA LYS A 383 9.88 -14.00 3.55
C LYS A 383 11.29 -13.43 3.76
N ASP A 384 11.72 -12.50 2.91
CA ASP A 384 13.01 -11.80 3.01
C ASP A 384 12.94 -10.56 3.93
N ASN A 385 11.91 -10.47 4.78
CA ASN A 385 11.57 -9.34 5.64
C ASN A 385 11.34 -8.00 4.92
N SER A 386 11.25 -8.01 3.58
CA SER A 386 10.82 -6.81 2.87
C SER A 386 9.31 -6.64 2.91
N VAL A 387 8.88 -5.39 3.04
CA VAL A 387 7.49 -4.97 3.03
C VAL A 387 7.30 -3.90 1.97
N TRP A 388 6.17 -3.97 1.27
CA TRP A 388 5.82 -3.02 0.23
C TRP A 388 4.44 -2.44 0.50
N ILE A 389 4.30 -1.13 0.34
CA ILE A 389 3.01 -0.44 0.45
C ILE A 389 2.61 0.03 -0.94
N ASN A 390 1.35 -0.19 -1.33
CA ASN A 390 0.81 0.28 -2.58
C ASN A 390 -0.05 1.54 -2.38
N ASP A 391 0.21 2.60 -3.15
CA ASP A 391 -0.44 3.91 -2.96
C ASP A 391 -1.18 4.45 -4.20
N ASN A 392 -1.20 3.71 -5.33
CA ASN A 392 -1.83 4.19 -6.58
C ASN A 392 -3.32 3.78 -6.76
N ALA A 393 -3.91 3.09 -5.78
CA ALA A 393 -5.29 2.62 -5.84
C ALA A 393 -6.30 3.67 -5.34
N LYS A 394 -7.43 3.79 -6.05
CA LYS A 394 -8.61 4.60 -5.69
C LYS A 394 -9.73 3.73 -5.12
N ASN A 395 -10.71 4.38 -4.47
CA ASN A 395 -11.89 3.72 -3.86
C ASN A 395 -12.79 2.99 -4.87
N SER A 396 -12.63 3.22 -6.18
CA SER A 396 -13.37 2.51 -7.24
C SER A 396 -13.15 1.00 -7.25
N LEU A 397 -12.11 0.48 -6.57
CA LEU A 397 -11.91 -0.96 -6.38
C LEU A 397 -12.80 -1.59 -5.31
N ALA A 398 -13.59 -0.80 -4.58
CA ALA A 398 -14.52 -1.28 -3.56
C ALA A 398 -15.80 -1.91 -4.15
N THR A 399 -15.65 -2.71 -5.20
CA THR A 399 -16.72 -3.47 -5.86
C THR A 399 -16.44 -4.97 -5.69
N ALA A 400 -17.50 -5.78 -5.56
CA ALA A 400 -17.34 -7.24 -5.53
C ALA A 400 -16.63 -7.74 -6.79
N GLY A 401 -15.77 -8.76 -6.65
CA GLY A 401 -15.01 -9.34 -7.77
C GLY A 401 -13.63 -8.73 -8.03
N THR A 402 -13.30 -7.55 -7.49
CA THR A 402 -11.97 -6.94 -7.71
C THR A 402 -10.83 -7.75 -7.07
N GLY A 403 -11.10 -8.44 -5.95
CA GLY A 403 -10.18 -9.42 -5.37
C GLY A 403 -9.88 -10.60 -6.30
N ASP A 404 -10.89 -11.07 -7.03
CA ASP A 404 -10.77 -12.18 -7.98
C ASP A 404 -9.95 -11.76 -9.21
N ILE A 405 -10.17 -10.53 -9.69
CA ILE A 405 -9.33 -9.91 -10.72
C ILE A 405 -7.88 -9.87 -10.28
N LEU A 406 -7.59 -9.40 -9.05
CA LEU A 406 -6.24 -9.36 -8.51
C LEU A 406 -5.59 -10.76 -8.47
N CYS A 407 -6.34 -11.79 -8.07
CA CYS A 407 -5.86 -13.17 -8.13
C CYS A 407 -5.52 -13.62 -9.56
N GLY A 408 -6.35 -13.26 -10.54
CA GLY A 408 -6.10 -13.49 -11.96
C GLY A 408 -4.86 -12.77 -12.47
N LEU A 409 -4.68 -11.49 -12.12
CA LEU A 409 -3.49 -10.70 -12.47
C LEU A 409 -2.20 -11.31 -11.89
N ILE A 410 -2.20 -11.67 -10.60
CA ILE A 410 -1.06 -12.30 -9.94
C ILE A 410 -0.71 -13.61 -10.63
N SER A 411 -1.70 -14.49 -10.77
CA SER A 411 -1.51 -15.83 -11.34
C SER A 411 -1.07 -15.78 -12.80
N GLY A 412 -1.66 -14.89 -13.61
CA GLY A 412 -1.31 -14.73 -15.02
C GLY A 412 0.11 -14.21 -15.25
N LEU A 413 0.58 -13.26 -14.43
CA LEU A 413 1.97 -12.80 -14.51
C LEU A 413 2.97 -13.87 -14.05
N ILE A 414 2.64 -14.62 -13.00
CA ILE A 414 3.48 -15.75 -12.56
C ILE A 414 3.53 -16.84 -13.64
N ALA A 415 2.41 -17.17 -14.28
CA ALA A 415 2.34 -18.17 -15.35
C ALA A 415 3.22 -17.79 -16.55
N GLN A 416 3.31 -16.49 -16.86
CA GLN A 416 4.23 -15.91 -17.84
C GLN A 416 5.71 -15.91 -17.39
N LYS A 417 6.10 -16.74 -16.41
CA LYS A 417 7.45 -16.90 -15.86
C LYS A 417 8.03 -15.63 -15.22
N MET A 418 7.20 -14.64 -14.86
CA MET A 418 7.67 -13.47 -14.11
C MET A 418 8.11 -13.89 -12.71
N LYS A 419 9.25 -13.36 -12.23
CA LYS A 419 9.75 -13.64 -10.88
C LYS A 419 8.65 -13.38 -9.84
N PHE A 420 8.35 -14.37 -9.00
CA PHE A 420 7.20 -14.38 -8.09
C PHE A 420 6.95 -13.05 -7.34
N LYS A 421 7.97 -12.54 -6.63
CA LYS A 421 7.89 -11.26 -5.91
C LYS A 421 7.52 -10.09 -6.82
N LYS A 422 8.08 -10.04 -8.03
CA LYS A 422 7.80 -8.99 -9.01
C LYS A 422 6.40 -9.14 -9.59
N ALA A 423 5.94 -10.35 -9.85
CA ALA A 423 4.59 -10.62 -10.33
C ALA A 423 3.52 -10.13 -9.34
N VAL A 424 3.69 -10.42 -8.04
CA VAL A 424 2.79 -9.92 -6.99
C VAL A 424 2.76 -8.39 -6.96
N LEU A 425 3.93 -7.75 -6.96
CA LEU A 425 4.03 -6.28 -6.94
C LEU A 425 3.45 -5.62 -8.20
N ALA A 426 3.70 -6.21 -9.37
CA ALA A 426 3.20 -5.72 -10.65
C ALA A 426 1.68 -5.87 -10.74
N ALA A 427 1.14 -7.03 -10.34
CA ALA A 427 -0.30 -7.25 -10.31
C ALA A 427 -1.02 -6.24 -9.41
N VAL A 428 -0.50 -5.98 -8.21
CA VAL A 428 -1.08 -4.97 -7.30
C VAL A 428 -1.00 -3.56 -7.91
N PHE A 429 0.13 -3.21 -8.55
CA PHE A 429 0.27 -1.91 -9.19
C PHE A 429 -0.71 -1.75 -10.36
N ILE A 430 -0.81 -2.74 -11.24
CA ILE A 430 -1.73 -2.77 -12.39
C ILE A 430 -3.19 -2.70 -11.91
N HIS A 431 -3.52 -3.44 -10.85
CA HIS A 431 -4.84 -3.37 -10.23
C HIS A 431 -5.16 -1.96 -9.71
N GLY A 432 -4.17 -1.28 -9.13
CA GLY A 432 -4.29 0.13 -8.77
C GLY A 432 -4.48 1.05 -9.99
N GLU A 433 -3.80 0.79 -11.11
CA GLU A 433 -3.99 1.56 -12.35
C GLU A 433 -5.39 1.38 -12.95
N LEU A 434 -5.95 0.16 -12.90
CA LEU A 434 -7.33 -0.11 -13.32
C LEU A 434 -8.34 0.79 -12.58
N SER A 435 -8.09 1.02 -11.29
CA SER A 435 -8.94 1.89 -10.46
C SER A 435 -8.99 3.35 -10.91
N GLN A 436 -8.02 3.79 -11.73
CA GLN A 436 -7.90 5.19 -12.13
C GLN A 436 -8.75 5.54 -13.36
N ILE A 437 -9.29 4.54 -14.06
CA ILE A 437 -9.96 4.69 -15.36
C ILE A 437 -11.20 5.59 -15.25
N LYS A 438 -12.21 5.17 -14.47
CA LYS A 438 -13.47 5.92 -14.26
C LYS A 438 -14.07 5.61 -12.88
N LYS A 439 -15.06 6.41 -12.47
CA LYS A 439 -15.90 6.15 -11.29
C LYS A 439 -17.03 5.18 -11.66
N ASN A 440 -17.56 4.45 -10.67
CA ASN A 440 -18.72 3.55 -10.79
C ASN A 440 -18.55 2.43 -11.83
N LEU A 441 -17.40 1.74 -11.78
CA LEU A 441 -17.11 0.61 -12.67
C LEU A 441 -17.49 -0.72 -12.02
N THR A 442 -17.91 -1.66 -12.86
CA THR A 442 -18.11 -3.07 -12.51
C THR A 442 -16.80 -3.85 -12.58
N ALA A 443 -16.79 -5.10 -12.10
CA ALA A 443 -15.62 -5.97 -12.22
C ALA A 443 -15.30 -6.25 -13.70
N GLU A 444 -16.32 -6.42 -14.53
CA GLU A 444 -16.24 -6.70 -15.96
C GLU A 444 -15.61 -5.54 -16.74
N ASP A 445 -15.92 -4.30 -16.35
CA ASP A 445 -15.30 -3.10 -16.94
C ASP A 445 -13.79 -3.08 -16.67
N PHE A 446 -13.39 -3.42 -15.44
CA PHE A 446 -11.97 -3.53 -15.09
C PHE A 446 -11.29 -4.63 -15.90
N ILE A 447 -11.90 -5.81 -16.03
CA ILE A 447 -11.36 -6.93 -16.82
C ILE A 447 -11.14 -6.52 -18.28
N SER A 448 -12.10 -5.81 -18.85
CA SER A 448 -12.04 -5.33 -20.24
C SER A 448 -10.89 -4.36 -20.46
N SER A 449 -10.53 -3.59 -19.44
CA SER A 449 -9.47 -2.58 -19.47
C SER A 449 -8.06 -3.13 -19.21
N ILE A 450 -7.92 -4.40 -18.75
CA ILE A 450 -6.61 -5.01 -18.45
C ILE A 450 -5.62 -4.92 -19.62
N PRO A 451 -5.98 -5.29 -20.87
CA PRO A 451 -5.01 -5.30 -21.97
C PRO A 451 -4.49 -3.90 -22.31
N GLU A 452 -5.35 -2.89 -22.28
CA GLU A 452 -4.98 -1.50 -22.55
C GLU A 452 -3.98 -0.98 -21.50
N ILE A 453 -4.30 -1.13 -20.22
CA ILE A 453 -3.42 -0.72 -19.12
C ILE A 453 -2.09 -1.48 -19.18
N PHE A 454 -2.13 -2.78 -19.45
CA PHE A 454 -0.93 -3.60 -19.55
C PHE A 454 -0.02 -3.16 -20.71
N SER A 455 -0.61 -2.90 -21.89
CA SER A 455 0.11 -2.38 -23.05
C SER A 455 0.74 -1.02 -22.79
N ARG A 456 -0.05 -0.07 -22.24
CA ARG A 456 0.42 1.27 -21.85
C ARG A 456 1.62 1.20 -20.91
N LEU A 457 1.57 0.33 -19.90
CA LEU A 457 2.67 0.16 -18.95
C LEU A 457 3.92 -0.48 -19.58
N LYS A 458 3.77 -1.36 -20.58
CA LYS A 458 4.92 -1.94 -21.31
C LYS A 458 5.62 -0.91 -22.19
N ASN A 459 4.87 0.00 -22.81
CA ASN A 459 5.37 1.02 -23.74
C ASN A 459 6.01 2.22 -23.03
N ASN A 460 5.76 2.41 -21.73
CA ASN A 460 6.43 3.43 -20.91
C ASN A 460 7.82 3.00 -20.39
N ASN A 461 8.35 1.87 -20.87
CA ASN A 461 9.77 1.50 -20.77
C ASN A 461 10.54 2.08 -21.94
#